data_AF-A0A969DVS4-F1
#
_entry.id   AF-A0A969DVS4-F1
#
_cell.length_a   1.000
_cell.length_b   1.000
_cell.length_c   1.000
_cell.angle_alpha   90.00
_cell.angle_beta   90.00
_cell.angle_gamma   90.00
#
_symmetry.space_group_name_H-M   'P 1'
#
loop_
_entity.id
_entity.type
_entity.pdbx_description
1 polymer ?
#
loop_
_entity_poly.entity_id
_entity_poly.type
_entity_poly.pdbx_seq_one_letter_code
_entity_poly.pdbx_strand_id
1 'polypeptide(L)'
;MVFILSKILGFFIKPFNIILFLLVISWLIRNKRWKRNLRWFSLVLFLFFSNGIFFNECLLLWEQPATELSDLDNDYDLAVVLGGTADVDRAPYDRLFFRKGADRITHALNLYHSGKVKKYCLPGAIPDFLKIHNGITHPSSIFM
;
A
#
# COMPACT_ATOMS: atom_id res chain seq x y z
N MET A 1 -22.25 -2.69 -15.92
CA MET A 1 -23.17 -2.39 -14.79
C MET A 1 -22.63 -2.80 -13.42
N VAL A 2 -21.79 -3.84 -13.32
CA VAL A 2 -21.14 -4.27 -12.05
C VAL A 2 -20.22 -3.20 -11.43
N PHE A 3 -19.62 -2.32 -12.24
CA PHE A 3 -18.72 -1.27 -11.76
C PHE A 3 -19.38 -0.26 -10.80
N ILE A 4 -20.59 0.20 -11.12
CA ILE A 4 -21.35 1.10 -10.23
C ILE A 4 -21.73 0.38 -8.95
N LEU A 5 -22.20 -0.88 -9.06
CA LEU A 5 -22.57 -1.69 -7.90
C LEU A 5 -21.37 -1.92 -6.97
N SER A 6 -20.20 -2.22 -7.52
CA SER A 6 -18.96 -2.40 -6.75
C SER A 6 -18.54 -1.12 -6.01
N LYS A 7 -18.67 0.06 -6.64
CA LYS A 7 -18.37 1.34 -5.98
C LYS A 7 -19.33 1.65 -4.84
N ILE A 8 -20.62 1.39 -5.03
CA ILE A 8 -21.63 1.59 -3.98
C ILE A 8 -21.37 0.62 -2.84
N LEU A 9 -21.20 -0.67 -3.14
CA LEU A 9 -20.93 -1.69 -2.12
C LEU A 9 -19.63 -1.40 -1.35
N GLY A 10 -18.57 -1.01 -2.06
CA GLY A 10 -17.31 -0.59 -1.47
C GLY A 10 -17.43 0.65 -0.58
N PHE A 11 -18.40 1.54 -0.85
CA PHE A 11 -18.73 2.63 0.07
C PHE A 11 -19.39 2.09 1.35
N PHE A 12 -20.39 1.21 1.25
CA PHE A 12 -21.09 0.69 2.43
C PHE A 12 -20.22 -0.22 3.33
N ILE A 13 -19.25 -0.94 2.76
CA ILE A 13 -18.38 -1.87 3.50
C ILE A 13 -17.35 -1.13 4.38
N LYS A 14 -17.05 0.15 4.09
CA LYS A 14 -16.06 0.89 4.89
C LYS A 14 -16.49 0.94 6.36
N PRO A 15 -15.62 0.57 7.31
CA PRO A 15 -15.98 0.47 8.73
C PRO A 15 -16.53 1.79 9.29
N PHE A 16 -15.96 2.92 8.86
CA PHE A 16 -16.45 4.25 9.20
C PHE A 16 -17.92 4.47 8.79
N ASN A 17 -18.29 4.06 7.58
CA ASN A 17 -19.65 4.24 7.07
C ASN A 17 -20.64 3.33 7.82
N ILE A 18 -20.25 2.09 8.12
CA ILE A 18 -21.07 1.17 8.93
C ILE A 18 -21.38 1.77 10.31
N ILE A 19 -20.36 2.34 10.98
CA ILE A 19 -20.52 3.02 12.27
C ILE A 19 -21.48 4.20 12.15
N LEU A 20 -21.32 5.03 11.11
CA LEU A 20 -22.20 6.17 10.86
C LEU A 20 -23.65 5.73 10.63
N PHE A 21 -23.88 4.68 9.84
CA PHE A 21 -25.23 4.14 9.63
C PHE A 21 -25.85 3.63 10.93
N LEU A 22 -25.11 2.89 11.75
CA LEU A 22 -25.57 2.44 13.07
C LEU A 22 -25.98 3.61 13.97
N LEU A 23 -25.21 4.68 13.99
CA LEU A 23 -25.51 5.88 14.77
C LEU A 23 -26.80 6.56 14.27
N VAL A 24 -26.95 6.74 12.96
CA VAL A 24 -28.15 7.34 12.36
C VAL A 24 -29.39 6.49 12.63
N ILE A 25 -29.31 5.17 12.43
CA ILE A 25 -30.39 4.23 12.72
C ILE A 25 -30.77 4.30 14.21
N SER A 26 -29.78 4.42 15.09
CA SER A 26 -30.05 4.55 16.51
C SER A 26 -30.82 5.82 16.87
N TRP A 27 -30.74 6.89 16.07
CA TRP A 27 -31.49 8.12 16.32
C TRP A 27 -32.95 7.99 15.85
N LEU A 28 -33.18 7.28 14.73
CA LEU A 28 -34.50 7.02 14.16
C LEU A 28 -35.34 6.03 14.97
N ILE A 29 -34.69 5.09 15.68
CA ILE A 29 -35.40 4.07 16.45
C ILE A 29 -36.08 4.66 17.70
N ARG A 30 -37.39 4.46 17.79
CA ARG A 30 -38.23 4.90 18.92
C ARG A 30 -38.13 3.98 20.15
N ASN A 31 -37.77 2.71 19.96
CA ASN A 31 -37.65 1.72 21.03
C ASN A 31 -36.37 1.97 21.88
N LYS A 32 -36.57 2.29 23.17
CA LYS A 32 -35.48 2.63 24.11
C LYS A 32 -34.40 1.55 24.25
N ARG A 33 -34.76 0.25 24.17
CA ARG A 33 -33.79 -0.85 24.31
C ARG A 33 -32.84 -0.90 23.11
N TRP A 34 -33.40 -0.98 21.91
CA TRP A 34 -32.64 -1.02 20.66
C TRP A 34 -31.79 0.24 20.47
N LYS A 35 -32.36 1.43 20.75
CA LYS A 35 -31.63 2.71 20.70
C LYS A 35 -30.43 2.76 21.65
N ARG A 36 -30.49 2.08 22.81
CA ARG A 36 -29.34 2.01 23.72
C ARG A 36 -28.30 1.04 23.19
N ASN A 37 -28.73 -0.14 22.75
CA ASN A 37 -27.84 -1.18 22.26
C ASN A 37 -27.08 -0.74 20.99
N LEU A 38 -27.75 -0.11 20.02
CA LEU A 38 -27.10 0.39 18.80
C LEU A 38 -26.07 1.49 19.09
N ARG A 39 -26.36 2.42 20.01
CA ARG A 39 -25.38 3.44 20.42
C ARG A 39 -24.14 2.81 21.03
N TRP A 40 -24.32 1.91 21.99
CA TRP A 40 -23.18 1.21 22.60
C TRP A 40 -22.41 0.40 21.59
N PHE A 41 -23.10 -0.34 20.72
CA PHE A 41 -22.45 -1.14 19.69
C PHE A 41 -21.67 -0.27 18.71
N SER A 42 -22.23 0.85 18.26
CA SER A 42 -21.52 1.81 17.39
C SER A 42 -20.29 2.42 18.06
N LEU A 43 -20.35 2.70 19.37
CA LEU A 43 -19.26 3.28 20.13
C LEU A 43 -18.13 2.26 20.36
N VAL A 44 -18.49 1.02 20.71
CA VAL A 44 -17.52 -0.09 20.80
C VAL A 44 -16.86 -0.34 19.46
N LEU A 45 -17.63 -0.37 18.38
CA LEU A 45 -17.11 -0.60 17.03
C LEU A 45 -16.19 0.55 16.58
N PHE A 46 -16.55 1.80 16.92
CA PHE A 46 -15.70 2.96 16.69
C PHE A 46 -14.38 2.87 17.45
N LEU A 47 -14.41 2.54 18.74
CA LEU A 47 -13.19 2.38 19.54
C LEU A 47 -12.33 1.21 19.04
N PHE A 48 -12.97 0.12 18.61
CA PHE A 48 -12.28 -1.03 18.03
C PHE A 48 -11.55 -0.66 16.73
N PHE A 49 -12.24 -0.06 15.75
CA PHE A 49 -11.62 0.31 14.47
C PHE A 49 -10.70 1.54 14.56
N SER A 50 -10.89 2.40 15.55
CA SER A 50 -9.95 3.51 15.82
C SER A 50 -8.64 3.02 16.43
N ASN A 51 -8.62 1.81 17.00
CA ASN A 51 -7.42 1.22 17.55
C ASN A 51 -6.67 0.42 16.46
N GLY A 52 -5.53 0.95 16.03
CA GLY A 52 -4.70 0.33 15.00
C GLY A 52 -4.06 -1.00 15.39
N ILE A 53 -4.08 -1.39 16.68
CA ILE A 53 -3.44 -2.63 17.15
C ILE A 53 -4.07 -3.85 16.48
N PHE A 54 -5.40 -3.95 16.46
CA PHE A 54 -6.08 -5.09 15.83
C PHE A 54 -5.79 -5.16 14.33
N PHE A 55 -5.75 -4.01 13.67
CA PHE A 55 -5.40 -3.94 12.26
C PHE A 55 -3.97 -4.39 12.02
N ASN A 56 -3.03 -3.97 12.87
CA ASN A 56 -1.63 -4.36 12.80
C ASN A 56 -1.45 -5.87 13.03
N GLU A 57 -2.13 -6.48 14.00
CA GLU A 57 -2.09 -7.92 14.23
C GLU A 57 -2.66 -8.71 13.05
N CYS A 58 -3.78 -8.26 12.47
CA CYS A 58 -4.31 -8.88 11.25
C CYS A 58 -3.33 -8.77 10.08
N LEU A 59 -2.61 -7.65 9.95
CA LEU A 59 -1.57 -7.49 8.94
C LEU A 59 -0.39 -8.42 9.22
N LEU A 60 0.10 -8.51 10.45
CA LEU A 60 1.19 -9.41 10.82
C LEU A 60 0.86 -10.89 10.56
N LEU A 61 -0.40 -11.29 10.77
CA LEU A 61 -0.87 -12.63 10.44
C LEU A 61 -1.01 -12.87 8.92
N TRP A 62 -1.24 -11.82 8.15
CA TRP A 62 -1.41 -11.90 6.70
C TRP A 62 -0.09 -11.76 5.93
N GLU A 63 0.82 -10.95 6.45
CA GLU A 63 2.14 -10.70 5.87
C GLU A 63 2.99 -11.96 5.93
N GLN A 64 3.70 -12.22 4.84
CA GLN A 64 4.74 -13.24 4.84
C GLN A 64 5.94 -12.73 5.66
N PRO A 65 6.56 -13.57 6.51
CA PRO A 65 7.72 -13.16 7.26
C PRO A 65 8.83 -12.72 6.29
N ALA A 66 9.49 -11.62 6.63
CA ALA A 66 10.60 -11.13 5.83
C ALA A 66 11.77 -12.12 5.89
N THR A 67 12.38 -12.41 4.75
CA THR A 67 13.60 -13.22 4.69
C THR A 67 14.79 -12.39 5.18
N GLU A 68 15.61 -12.97 6.06
CA GLU A 68 16.84 -12.31 6.51
C GLU A 68 17.83 -12.18 5.35
N LEU A 69 18.65 -11.12 5.38
CA LEU A 69 19.65 -10.91 4.32
C LEU A 69 20.71 -12.02 4.31
N SER A 70 21.03 -12.63 5.46
CA SER A 70 21.98 -13.75 5.57
C SER A 70 21.52 -14.99 4.82
N ASP A 71 20.22 -15.25 4.83
CA ASP A 71 19.62 -16.46 4.28
C ASP A 71 19.32 -16.34 2.77
N LEU A 72 19.53 -15.15 2.20
CA LEU A 72 19.43 -14.93 0.76
C LEU A 72 20.62 -15.54 0.02
N ASP A 73 20.32 -16.39 -0.96
CA ASP A 73 21.29 -16.85 -1.94
C ASP A 73 21.95 -15.66 -2.66
N ASN A 74 23.24 -15.78 -2.97
CA ASN A 74 24.05 -14.68 -3.49
C ASN A 74 24.06 -14.59 -5.03
N ASP A 75 23.08 -15.15 -5.74
CA ASP A 75 23.13 -15.28 -7.21
C ASP A 75 21.82 -14.94 -7.92
N TYR A 76 21.18 -13.83 -7.53
CA TYR A 76 20.00 -13.34 -8.24
C TYR A 76 20.40 -12.45 -9.43
N ASP A 77 19.93 -12.79 -10.63
CA ASP A 77 20.24 -12.00 -11.83
C ASP A 77 19.50 -10.66 -11.85
N LEU A 78 18.28 -10.61 -11.30
CA LEU A 78 17.40 -9.44 -11.37
C LEU A 78 16.56 -9.27 -10.10
N ALA A 79 16.68 -8.11 -9.44
CA ALA A 79 15.71 -7.66 -8.44
C ALA A 79 14.62 -6.81 -9.11
N VAL A 80 13.37 -7.25 -9.02
CA VAL A 80 12.22 -6.48 -9.52
C VAL A 80 11.62 -5.68 -8.38
N VAL A 81 11.67 -4.36 -8.48
CA VAL A 81 11.18 -3.45 -7.45
C VAL A 81 9.92 -2.75 -7.96
N LEU A 82 8.78 -3.03 -7.36
CA LEU A 82 7.52 -2.39 -7.74
C LEU A 82 7.62 -0.87 -7.56
N GLY A 83 7.39 -0.14 -8.66
CA GLY A 83 7.47 1.32 -8.71
C GLY A 83 6.30 2.04 -8.02
N GLY A 84 6.12 3.33 -8.37
CA GLY A 84 5.08 4.19 -7.77
C GLY A 84 5.46 4.83 -6.43
N THR A 85 6.74 4.73 -6.03
CA THR A 85 7.28 5.30 -4.79
C THR A 85 7.95 6.67 -4.99
N ALA A 86 8.29 7.00 -6.24
CA ALA A 86 8.83 8.30 -6.63
C ALA A 86 7.70 9.33 -6.83
N ASP A 87 7.90 10.52 -6.27
CA ASP A 87 7.04 11.68 -6.41
C ASP A 87 7.54 12.53 -7.59
N VAL A 88 6.84 12.41 -8.71
CA VAL A 88 7.25 12.98 -10.00
C VAL A 88 6.81 14.43 -10.18
N ASP A 89 5.85 14.87 -9.38
CA ASP A 89 5.20 16.18 -9.49
C ASP A 89 5.84 17.23 -8.56
N ARG A 90 6.94 16.87 -7.88
CA ARG A 90 7.61 17.72 -6.90
C ARG A 90 8.86 18.38 -7.49
N ALA A 91 8.83 19.70 -7.59
CA ALA A 91 10.01 20.50 -7.91
C ALA A 91 10.97 20.64 -6.70
N PRO A 92 12.29 20.79 -6.92
CA PRO A 92 13.00 20.79 -8.21
C PRO A 92 13.11 19.40 -8.87
N TYR A 93 12.95 19.32 -10.19
CA TYR A 93 13.02 18.07 -10.96
C TYR A 93 14.43 17.51 -11.16
N ASP A 94 15.42 18.01 -10.41
CA ASP A 94 16.82 17.60 -10.47
C ASP A 94 17.12 16.37 -9.59
N ARG A 95 16.18 15.98 -8.73
CA ARG A 95 16.34 14.90 -7.76
C ARG A 95 15.09 14.05 -7.66
N LEU A 96 15.30 12.82 -7.21
CA LEU A 96 14.20 11.95 -6.84
C LEU A 96 13.65 12.35 -5.48
N PHE A 97 12.37 12.65 -5.45
CA PHE A 97 11.62 12.69 -4.21
C PHE A 97 10.94 11.35 -3.99
N PHE A 98 11.12 10.77 -2.81
CA PHE A 98 10.36 9.59 -2.43
C PHE A 98 9.20 9.99 -1.55
N ARG A 99 8.06 9.32 -1.74
CA ARG A 99 6.91 9.44 -0.84
C ARG A 99 6.90 8.25 0.12
N LYS A 100 5.80 7.49 0.17
CA LYS A 100 5.74 6.24 0.92
C LYS A 100 6.39 5.10 0.12
N GLY A 101 7.18 4.27 0.79
CA GLY A 101 7.81 3.09 0.18
C GLY A 101 9.21 3.32 -0.40
N ALA A 102 9.90 4.40 0.01
CA ALA A 102 11.31 4.64 -0.33
C ALA A 102 12.20 3.44 0.04
N ASP A 103 11.86 2.77 1.14
CA ASP A 103 12.59 1.62 1.68
C ASP A 103 12.74 0.49 0.64
N ARG A 104 11.77 0.29 -0.24
CA ARG A 104 11.86 -0.76 -1.29
C ARG A 104 13.00 -0.52 -2.27
N ILE A 105 13.26 0.75 -2.59
CA ILE A 105 14.34 1.14 -3.48
C ILE A 105 15.68 1.05 -2.75
N THR A 106 15.75 1.52 -1.51
CA THR A 106 16.99 1.45 -0.73
C THR A 106 17.38 0.01 -0.41
N HIS A 107 16.41 -0.88 -0.13
CA HIS A 107 16.66 -2.31 0.02
C HIS A 107 17.22 -2.95 -1.25
N ALA A 108 16.66 -2.63 -2.42
CA ALA A 108 17.18 -3.15 -3.68
C ALA A 108 18.57 -2.63 -4.01
N LEU A 109 18.84 -1.36 -3.71
CA LEU A 109 20.17 -0.76 -3.87
C LEU A 109 21.19 -1.41 -2.92
N ASN A 110 20.76 -1.70 -1.68
CA ASN A 110 21.60 -2.42 -0.71
C ASN A 110 21.95 -3.83 -1.21
N LEU A 111 20.97 -4.55 -1.77
CA LEU A 111 21.21 -5.87 -2.37
C LEU A 111 22.15 -5.81 -3.57
N TYR A 112 22.03 -4.79 -4.41
CA TYR A 112 22.93 -4.55 -5.54
C TYR A 112 24.36 -4.25 -5.08
N HIS A 113 24.56 -3.35 -4.11
CA HIS A 113 25.90 -3.03 -3.57
C HIS A 113 26.52 -4.19 -2.78
N SER A 114 25.71 -5.02 -2.14
CA SER A 114 26.18 -6.24 -1.45
C SER A 114 26.56 -7.37 -2.40
N GLY A 115 26.38 -7.20 -3.72
CA GLY A 115 26.72 -8.19 -4.74
C GLY A 115 25.75 -9.37 -4.82
N LYS A 116 24.67 -9.39 -4.03
CA LYS A 116 23.65 -10.45 -4.04
C LYS A 116 22.77 -10.43 -5.29
N VAL A 117 22.69 -9.27 -5.96
CA VAL A 117 21.87 -9.06 -7.14
C VAL A 117 22.71 -8.39 -8.24
N LYS A 118 22.67 -8.93 -9.45
CA LYS A 118 23.44 -8.41 -10.59
C LYS A 118 22.80 -7.18 -11.26
N LYS A 119 21.47 -7.12 -11.30
CA LYS A 119 20.70 -6.02 -11.93
C LYS A 119 19.43 -5.73 -11.15
N TYR A 120 18.91 -4.51 -11.26
CA TYR A 120 17.61 -4.15 -10.71
C TYR A 120 16.69 -3.59 -11.80
N CYS A 121 15.40 -3.87 -11.70
CA CYS A 121 14.36 -3.35 -12.59
C CYS A 121 13.33 -2.57 -11.77
N LEU A 122 13.05 -1.34 -12.21
CA LEU A 122 12.06 -0.45 -11.61
C LEU A 122 10.90 -0.21 -12.60
N PRO A 123 9.95 -1.15 -12.74
CA PRO A 123 8.78 -0.97 -13.59
C PRO A 123 7.97 0.25 -13.15
N GLY A 124 7.73 1.18 -14.08
CA GLY A 124 6.95 2.40 -13.83
C GLY A 124 7.71 3.52 -13.13
N ALA A 125 9.04 3.44 -13.02
CA ALA A 125 9.85 4.60 -12.68
C ALA A 125 9.87 5.63 -13.83
N ILE A 126 10.12 6.89 -13.49
CA ILE A 126 10.16 8.02 -14.43
C ILE A 126 11.07 7.66 -15.62
N PRO A 127 10.65 7.92 -16.88
CA PRO A 127 11.43 7.59 -18.07
C PRO A 127 12.89 8.09 -18.06
N ASP A 128 13.15 9.19 -17.35
CA ASP A 128 14.49 9.80 -17.30
C ASP A 128 15.46 9.13 -16.32
N PHE A 129 14.98 8.37 -15.32
CA PHE A 129 15.91 7.71 -14.38
C PHE A 129 16.66 6.54 -15.04
N LEU A 130 16.04 5.89 -16.04
CA LEU A 130 16.67 4.85 -16.86
C LEU A 130 17.74 5.40 -17.81
N LYS A 131 17.72 6.70 -18.15
CA LYS A 131 18.70 7.33 -19.04
C LYS A 131 20.01 7.68 -18.34
N ILE A 132 19.98 7.89 -17.01
CA ILE A 132 21.12 8.42 -16.27
C ILE A 132 22.12 7.32 -15.90
N HIS A 133 21.69 6.06 -15.78
CA HIS A 133 22.59 4.98 -15.37
C HIS A 133 22.95 3.98 -16.48
N ASN A 134 22.15 3.95 -17.54
CA ASN A 134 22.41 3.13 -18.70
C ASN A 134 22.59 4.06 -19.88
N GLY A 135 23.76 4.05 -20.52
CA GLY A 135 23.92 4.48 -21.91
C GLY A 135 23.12 3.61 -22.90
N ILE A 136 21.93 3.15 -22.51
CA ILE A 136 21.00 2.36 -23.31
C ILE A 136 19.96 3.33 -23.85
N THR A 137 20.33 3.94 -24.97
CA THR A 137 19.43 4.64 -25.86
C THR A 137 18.60 3.63 -26.66
N HIS A 138 17.61 2.95 -26.08
CA HIS A 138 16.52 2.38 -26.88
C HIS A 138 15.22 2.26 -26.09
N PRO A 139 14.16 3.04 -26.43
CA PRO A 139 12.81 2.76 -26.00
C PRO A 139 12.18 1.70 -26.91
N SER A 140 11.08 1.10 -26.45
CA SER A 140 10.16 0.19 -27.19
C SER A 140 10.67 -1.24 -27.47
N SER A 141 10.30 -2.19 -26.61
CA SER A 141 10.04 -3.61 -27.02
C SER A 141 9.63 -4.57 -25.89
N ILE A 142 9.54 -4.15 -24.62
CA ILE A 142 9.24 -5.11 -23.51
C ILE A 142 7.77 -5.06 -23.04
N PHE A 143 6.91 -4.27 -23.68
CA PHE A 143 5.46 -4.39 -23.48
C PHE A 143 4.76 -4.51 -24.82
N MET A 144 4.68 -5.75 -25.30
CA MET A 144 3.57 -6.25 -26.12
C MET A 144 3.18 -7.64 -25.62
#